data_AF-A0A8H4IX20-F1
#
_entry.id   AF-A0A8H4IX20-F1
#
_cell.length_a   1.000
_cell.length_b   1.000
_cell.length_c   1.000
_cell.angle_alpha   90.00
_cell.angle_beta   90.00
_cell.angle_gamma   90.00
#
_symmetry.space_group_name_H-M   'P 1'
#
loop_
_entity.id
_entity.type
_entity.pdbx_description
1 polymer ?
#
loop_
_entity_poly.entity_id
_entity_poly.type
_entity_poly.pdbx_seq_one_letter_code
_entity_poly.pdbx_strand_id
1 'polypeptide(L)'
;MKQELRGRYTGGGQAEERDGQQEKGAELRIWLEPEPLLRYLFPALRYCWIHPVAEQERKMSHDQHQQQQQQHPLTVPPVQPGSTSSVDANSPRSIIEADSDDAQSDSCSTKSVRESIFDYIKENGRTYHRYAPGSYLFPNDEPETERLDLQYEILKVLFGMRNHFAPLHDPKKILDIGTGTGKWAIEIGSEYPDAQVTGTDLSPIQPEWVPENVQFVIDDAQEDDWLIKPNSYDYIHTRVLLGCFEDFREVIKKSYRYLKPGGWMESQEFYTTLYCDDGTMEPDYPFAEWTRTQDAAAMNLGRPLRIANKLKRWYEQQGFVDVHEEVFKLPVNPWAKDPQLKMLGRFSESSLLEGIQAFSLAWFHRGLGWTKDEIEVYLVQVRKAISDRSIHAYHKVYVVWGRKPEAWEVEAREKAKQAGDAAAAQPLQAEASTSAAAV
;
A
#
# COMPACT_ATOMS: atom_id res chain seq x y z
N MET A 1 -51.90 -25.36 -25.72
CA MET A 1 -52.55 -25.77 -26.99
C MET A 1 -51.46 -25.72 -28.07
N LYS A 2 -50.56 -26.71 -28.12
CA LYS A 2 -50.46 -27.76 -29.16
C LYS A 2 -50.70 -27.25 -30.59
N GLN A 3 -49.63 -27.15 -31.40
CA GLN A 3 -49.51 -27.88 -32.67
C GLN A 3 -48.07 -27.82 -33.23
N GLU A 4 -47.42 -28.99 -33.26
CA GLU A 4 -46.36 -29.32 -34.21
C GLU A 4 -46.96 -29.57 -35.60
N LEU A 5 -46.17 -29.39 -36.66
CA LEU A 5 -46.17 -30.29 -37.83
C LEU A 5 -44.83 -30.20 -38.59
N ARG A 6 -44.22 -31.38 -38.77
CA ARG A 6 -43.01 -31.69 -39.55
C ARG A 6 -43.26 -31.62 -41.06
N GLY A 7 -42.19 -31.42 -41.87
CA GLY A 7 -42.15 -32.04 -43.21
C GLY A 7 -41.12 -31.56 -44.25
N ARG A 8 -39.93 -32.17 -44.23
CA ARG A 8 -39.06 -32.66 -45.34
C ARG A 8 -38.34 -31.71 -46.34
N TYR A 9 -37.04 -32.01 -46.41
CA TYR A 9 -35.95 -31.75 -47.36
C TYR A 9 -36.21 -32.01 -48.86
N THR A 10 -35.55 -31.20 -49.71
CA THR A 10 -34.87 -31.62 -50.96
C THR A 10 -33.69 -30.68 -51.30
N GLY A 11 -32.51 -31.27 -51.57
CA GLY A 11 -31.38 -30.80 -52.43
C GLY A 11 -30.80 -29.40 -52.19
N GLY A 12 -29.53 -29.19 -51.85
CA GLY A 12 -28.33 -29.78 -52.44
C GLY A 12 -27.56 -28.65 -53.14
N GLY A 13 -26.54 -28.08 -52.49
CA GLY A 13 -25.69 -27.02 -53.02
C GLY A 13 -24.47 -26.86 -52.14
N GLN A 14 -23.31 -27.22 -52.68
CA GLN A 14 -22.00 -27.27 -52.05
C GLN A 14 -21.53 -25.89 -51.56
N ALA A 15 -20.96 -25.82 -50.36
CA ALA A 15 -20.17 -24.68 -49.91
C ALA A 15 -18.90 -25.22 -49.25
N GLU A 16 -17.77 -24.81 -49.84
CA GLU A 16 -16.40 -25.11 -49.45
C GLU A 16 -16.05 -24.56 -48.07
N GLU A 17 -15.16 -25.30 -47.41
CA GLU A 17 -14.48 -24.99 -46.16
C GLU A 17 -13.77 -23.63 -46.19
N ARG A 18 -13.98 -22.82 -45.15
CA ARG A 18 -12.95 -21.93 -44.61
C ARG A 18 -12.94 -22.06 -43.09
N ASP A 19 -11.98 -22.84 -42.62
CA ASP A 19 -11.47 -22.82 -41.26
C ASP A 19 -10.81 -21.48 -40.93
N GLY A 20 -10.90 -21.04 -39.67
CA GLY A 20 -10.18 -19.84 -39.21
C GLY A 20 -10.61 -19.25 -37.87
N GLN A 21 -10.69 -20.09 -36.84
CA GLN A 21 -10.44 -19.82 -35.41
C GLN A 21 -10.83 -18.47 -34.79
N GLN A 22 -11.89 -18.55 -33.98
CA GLN A 22 -12.21 -17.65 -32.86
C GLN A 22 -11.24 -17.91 -31.70
N GLU A 23 -10.42 -16.93 -31.32
CA GLU A 23 -9.61 -16.96 -30.10
C GLU A 23 -10.53 -16.90 -28.87
N LYS A 24 -10.61 -18.01 -28.14
CA LYS A 24 -11.20 -18.08 -26.80
C LYS A 24 -10.12 -17.70 -25.79
N GLY A 25 -10.43 -16.70 -24.97
CA GLY A 25 -9.64 -16.30 -23.82
C GLY A 25 -9.37 -17.47 -22.88
N ALA A 26 -8.10 -17.65 -22.54
CA ALA A 26 -7.66 -18.58 -21.51
C ALA A 26 -7.75 -17.89 -20.14
N GLU A 27 -8.79 -18.19 -19.37
CA GLU A 27 -8.75 -18.05 -17.91
C GLU A 27 -7.75 -19.08 -17.36
N LEU A 28 -6.56 -18.64 -16.96
CA LEU A 28 -5.68 -19.45 -16.12
C LEU A 28 -6.24 -19.47 -14.69
N ARG A 29 -7.03 -20.49 -14.37
CA ARG A 29 -7.33 -20.87 -12.99
C ARG A 29 -6.21 -21.74 -12.45
N ILE A 30 -5.32 -21.14 -11.66
CA ILE A 30 -4.34 -21.89 -10.87
C ILE A 30 -5.08 -22.43 -9.64
N TRP A 31 -5.34 -23.73 -9.63
CA TRP A 31 -5.80 -24.44 -8.44
C TRP A 31 -4.59 -24.66 -7.52
N LEU A 32 -4.49 -23.88 -6.44
CA LEU A 32 -3.60 -24.21 -5.33
C LEU A 32 -4.36 -25.15 -4.39
N GLU A 33 -3.81 -26.34 -4.14
CA GLU A 33 -4.32 -27.26 -3.11
C GLU A 33 -4.31 -26.57 -1.72
N PRO A 34 -5.20 -26.94 -0.79
CA PRO A 34 -5.38 -26.22 0.49
C PRO A 34 -4.23 -26.33 1.52
N GLU A 35 -3.25 -27.22 1.30
CA GLU A 35 -2.17 -27.53 2.26
C GLU A 35 -1.04 -26.47 2.40
N PRO A 36 -0.62 -25.70 1.37
CA PRO A 36 0.45 -24.71 1.53
C PRO A 36 0.04 -23.51 2.40
N LEU A 37 -1.24 -23.10 2.37
CA LEU A 37 -1.72 -21.88 3.05
C LEU A 37 -1.63 -21.96 4.59
N LEU A 38 -1.82 -23.15 5.17
CA LEU A 38 -1.75 -23.32 6.62
C LEU A 38 -0.32 -23.19 7.15
N ARG A 39 0.71 -23.57 6.37
CA ARG A 39 2.12 -23.50 6.78
C ARG A 39 2.64 -22.06 6.88
N TYR A 40 2.18 -21.16 6.03
CA TYR A 40 2.59 -19.74 6.04
C TYR A 40 1.85 -18.90 7.10
N LEU A 41 0.69 -19.37 7.58
CA LEU A 41 -0.13 -18.66 8.58
C LEU A 41 0.06 -19.15 10.02
N PHE A 42 0.90 -20.17 10.26
CA PHE A 42 1.19 -20.65 11.63
C PHE A 42 1.68 -19.56 12.60
N PRO A 43 2.45 -18.53 12.17
CA PRO A 43 2.76 -17.39 13.04
C PRO A 43 1.50 -16.57 13.40
N ALA A 44 0.64 -16.25 12.42
CA ALA A 44 -0.56 -15.44 12.61
C ALA A 44 -1.66 -16.15 13.44
N LEU A 45 -1.82 -17.48 13.26
CA LEU A 45 -2.79 -18.28 14.01
C LEU A 45 -2.42 -18.48 15.49
N ARG A 46 -1.13 -18.33 15.86
CA ARG A 46 -0.69 -18.43 17.25
C ARG A 46 -1.20 -17.27 18.11
N TYR A 47 -1.47 -16.11 17.50
CA TYR A 47 -1.95 -14.91 18.21
C TYR A 47 -3.44 -14.97 18.57
N CYS A 48 -4.29 -15.59 17.73
CA CYS A 48 -5.73 -15.66 17.99
C CYS A 48 -6.14 -16.62 19.13
N TRP A 49 -5.24 -17.46 19.66
CA TRP A 49 -5.58 -18.51 20.64
C TRP A 49 -4.95 -18.36 22.04
N ILE A 50 -4.09 -17.37 22.30
CA ILE A 50 -3.34 -17.28 23.58
C ILE A 50 -3.89 -16.21 24.56
N HIS A 51 -4.84 -15.37 24.14
CA HIS A 51 -5.33 -14.27 25.00
C HIS A 51 -5.93 -14.66 26.37
N PRO A 52 -6.61 -15.82 26.57
CA PRO A 52 -7.16 -16.13 27.89
C PRO A 52 -6.10 -16.53 28.95
N VAL A 53 -4.93 -17.02 28.54
CA VAL A 53 -3.91 -17.57 29.46
C VAL A 53 -2.92 -16.48 29.91
N ALA A 54 -2.56 -15.55 29.02
CA ALA A 54 -1.61 -14.48 29.31
C ALA A 54 -2.14 -13.41 30.29
N GLU A 55 -3.46 -13.35 30.50
CA GLU A 55 -4.10 -12.42 31.45
C GLU A 55 -4.12 -12.97 32.90
N GLN A 56 -4.12 -14.30 33.04
CA GLN A 56 -4.08 -14.99 34.33
C GLN A 56 -2.67 -15.01 34.93
N GLU A 57 -1.63 -15.17 34.10
CA GLU A 57 -0.23 -15.13 34.52
C GLU A 57 0.24 -13.71 34.92
N ARG A 58 -0.27 -12.67 34.23
CA ARG A 58 0.00 -11.27 34.58
C ARG A 58 -0.60 -10.86 35.93
N LYS A 59 -1.79 -11.36 36.27
CA LYS A 59 -2.40 -11.11 37.59
C LYS A 59 -1.63 -11.79 38.73
N MET A 60 -1.16 -13.04 38.54
CA MET A 60 -0.36 -13.73 39.56
C MET A 60 1.02 -13.09 39.79
N SER A 61 1.66 -12.57 38.75
CA SER A 61 2.98 -11.91 38.87
C SER A 61 2.89 -10.55 39.58
N HIS A 62 1.81 -9.79 39.34
CA HIS A 62 1.59 -8.49 40.00
C HIS A 62 1.35 -8.64 41.52
N ASP A 63 0.59 -9.66 41.93
CA ASP A 63 0.33 -9.94 43.35
C ASP A 63 1.58 -10.40 44.10
N GLN A 64 2.49 -11.12 43.44
CA GLN A 64 3.78 -11.52 44.03
C GLN A 64 4.76 -10.35 44.20
N HIS A 65 4.75 -9.38 43.29
CA HIS A 65 5.63 -8.20 43.37
C HIS A 65 5.18 -7.21 44.46
N GLN A 66 3.87 -7.09 44.73
CA GLN A 66 3.37 -6.25 45.82
C GLN A 66 3.65 -6.83 47.22
N GLN A 67 3.77 -8.15 47.37
CA GLN A 67 4.08 -8.77 48.67
C GLN A 67 5.57 -8.68 49.07
N GLN A 68 6.50 -8.50 48.11
CA GLN A 68 7.94 -8.40 48.42
C GLN A 68 8.43 -6.99 48.80
N GLN A 69 7.62 -5.94 48.61
CA GLN A 69 8.04 -4.54 48.89
C GLN A 69 7.70 -4.02 50.30
N GLN A 70 7.20 -4.87 51.22
CA GLN A 70 6.79 -4.45 52.58
C GLN A 70 7.71 -4.89 53.73
N GLN A 71 9.03 -5.09 53.55
CA GLN A 71 9.95 -5.35 54.67
C GLN A 71 11.12 -4.35 54.76
N HIS A 72 11.40 -3.95 56.01
CA HIS A 72 12.09 -2.75 56.52
C HIS A 72 13.58 -2.51 56.13
N PRO A 73 14.10 -1.28 56.33
CA PRO A 73 15.44 -0.86 55.87
C PRO A 73 16.55 -1.02 56.91
N LEU A 74 17.80 -1.21 56.46
CA LEU A 74 19.02 -1.10 57.28
C LEU A 74 19.96 -0.01 56.74
N THR A 75 20.41 0.82 57.68
CA THR A 75 21.31 1.99 57.58
C THR A 75 22.76 1.65 57.26
N VAL A 76 23.44 2.53 56.51
CA VAL A 76 24.88 2.48 56.16
C VAL A 76 25.62 3.68 56.77
N PRO A 77 26.85 3.54 57.32
CA PRO A 77 27.70 4.68 57.69
C PRO A 77 28.79 4.99 56.62
N PRO A 78 29.39 6.20 56.60
CA PRO A 78 30.24 6.67 55.51
C PRO A 78 31.74 6.57 55.81
N VAL A 79 32.58 6.33 54.78
CA VAL A 79 34.04 6.54 54.81
C VAL A 79 34.52 7.08 53.45
N GLN A 80 35.36 8.12 53.48
CA GLN A 80 36.01 8.75 52.31
C GLN A 80 37.48 8.26 52.08
N PRO A 81 38.34 8.91 51.26
CA PRO A 81 38.82 8.41 49.98
C PRO A 81 40.31 8.01 50.00
N GLY A 82 40.73 7.15 49.07
CA GLY A 82 42.15 6.77 48.95
C GLY A 82 42.50 6.31 47.53
N SER A 83 43.40 7.05 46.90
CA SER A 83 44.08 6.75 45.64
C SER A 83 45.00 5.52 45.75
N THR A 84 45.08 4.70 44.72
CA THR A 84 46.36 4.29 44.06
C THR A 84 46.10 3.34 42.88
N SER A 85 46.97 3.51 41.88
CA SER A 85 47.13 2.80 40.61
C SER A 85 47.32 1.28 40.70
N SER A 86 46.87 0.54 39.69
CA SER A 86 47.73 -0.33 38.87
C SER A 86 46.98 -0.94 37.70
N VAL A 87 47.76 -1.16 36.65
CA VAL A 87 47.44 -1.61 35.31
C VAL A 87 47.24 -3.12 35.34
N ASP A 88 46.24 -3.65 34.63
CA ASP A 88 46.37 -4.97 34.03
C ASP A 88 45.57 -5.08 32.73
N ALA A 89 46.23 -5.70 31.77
CA ALA A 89 45.89 -5.79 30.37
C ALA A 89 45.25 -7.15 30.05
N ASN A 90 44.18 -7.16 29.25
CA ASN A 90 44.00 -8.06 28.09
C ASN A 90 42.56 -7.98 27.57
N SER A 91 42.38 -7.41 26.37
CA SER A 91 41.45 -7.96 25.39
C SER A 91 41.95 -7.58 23.99
N PRO A 92 42.17 -8.54 23.08
CA PRO A 92 42.79 -8.27 21.78
C PRO A 92 41.82 -7.51 20.87
N ARG A 93 42.18 -6.26 20.54
CA ARG A 93 41.64 -5.52 19.40
C ARG A 93 42.27 -6.06 18.12
N SER A 94 41.51 -6.77 17.31
CA SER A 94 41.80 -6.92 15.88
C SER A 94 40.91 -5.95 15.10
N ILE A 95 41.34 -4.68 15.03
CA ILE A 95 40.82 -3.74 14.03
C ILE A 95 41.67 -3.95 12.78
N ILE A 96 41.05 -4.46 11.73
CA ILE A 96 41.59 -4.46 10.37
C ILE A 96 40.90 -3.28 9.69
N GLU A 97 41.64 -2.19 9.44
CA GLU A 97 41.14 -1.08 8.63
C GLU A 97 41.25 -1.43 7.14
N ALA A 98 40.21 -1.12 6.37
CA ALA A 98 40.21 -1.31 4.92
C ALA A 98 40.84 -0.10 4.23
N ASP A 99 41.66 -0.39 3.22
CA ASP A 99 42.32 0.57 2.33
C ASP A 99 41.26 1.35 1.54
N SER A 100 41.25 2.67 1.70
CA SER A 100 40.30 3.56 1.04
C SER A 100 40.71 3.82 -0.41
N ASP A 101 40.24 2.96 -1.31
CA ASP A 101 40.20 3.25 -2.74
C ASP A 101 38.89 3.99 -3.07
N ASP A 102 39.03 5.30 -3.31
CA ASP A 102 38.00 6.22 -3.79
C ASP A 102 37.48 5.79 -5.17
N ALA A 103 36.38 5.03 -5.19
CA ALA A 103 35.47 5.01 -6.32
C ALA A 103 34.34 6.01 -6.06
N GLN A 104 34.37 7.14 -6.78
CA GLN A 104 33.32 8.17 -6.77
C GLN A 104 31.94 7.53 -6.94
N SER A 105 31.23 7.33 -5.83
CA SER A 105 29.80 7.10 -5.85
C SER A 105 29.11 8.47 -5.89
N ASP A 106 28.12 8.62 -6.78
CA ASP A 106 27.16 9.73 -6.76
C ASP A 106 26.31 9.61 -5.47
N SER A 107 26.95 9.89 -4.34
CA SER A 107 26.41 9.81 -3.00
C SER A 107 25.43 10.97 -2.79
N CYS A 108 24.14 10.68 -2.91
CA CYS A 108 23.12 11.48 -2.24
C CYS A 108 23.42 11.41 -0.74
N SER A 109 23.77 12.54 -0.14
CA SER A 109 24.15 12.62 1.27
C SER A 109 22.93 12.34 2.17
N THR A 110 22.78 11.08 2.57
CA THR A 110 21.91 10.74 3.70
C THR A 110 22.60 11.19 4.99
N LYS A 111 21.84 11.78 5.90
CA LYS A 111 22.32 12.21 7.21
C LYS A 111 21.83 11.22 8.27
N SER A 112 22.65 10.96 9.28
CA SER A 112 22.24 10.14 10.42
C SER A 112 21.02 10.74 11.13
N VAL A 113 20.10 9.87 11.54
CA VAL A 113 18.88 10.21 12.28
C VAL A 113 19.25 10.85 13.61
N ARG A 114 18.63 11.98 13.95
CA ARG A 114 18.76 12.60 15.29
C ARG A 114 17.81 11.91 16.27
N GLU A 115 18.25 11.73 17.51
CA GLU A 115 17.45 11.09 18.58
C GLU A 115 16.07 11.74 18.79
N SER A 116 15.98 13.07 18.61
CA SER A 116 14.72 13.83 18.70
C SER A 116 13.62 13.43 17.71
N ILE A 117 13.95 12.66 16.66
CA ILE A 117 12.96 12.16 15.70
C ILE A 117 12.05 11.10 16.34
N PHE A 118 12.53 10.41 17.39
CA PHE A 118 11.75 9.41 18.15
C PHE A 118 10.83 10.04 19.21
N ASP A 119 10.82 11.38 19.36
CA ASP A 119 9.96 12.07 20.32
C ASP A 119 8.50 12.19 19.82
N TYR A 120 7.73 11.11 19.81
CA TYR A 120 6.36 11.11 19.25
C TYR A 120 5.37 12.08 19.95
N ILE A 121 4.41 12.59 19.19
CA ILE A 121 3.28 13.38 19.70
C ILE A 121 2.25 12.43 20.29
N LYS A 122 1.84 12.65 21.55
CA LYS A 122 0.77 11.89 22.20
C LYS A 122 -0.54 12.67 22.16
N GLU A 123 -1.56 12.11 21.52
CA GLU A 123 -2.91 12.71 21.45
C GLU A 123 -3.96 11.61 21.61
N ASN A 124 -4.96 11.83 22.46
CA ASN A 124 -6.09 10.90 22.69
C ASN A 124 -5.69 9.46 23.10
N GLY A 125 -4.46 9.26 23.57
CA GLY A 125 -3.92 7.94 23.97
C GLY A 125 -3.20 7.18 22.85
N ARG A 126 -2.98 7.81 21.70
CA ARG A 126 -2.22 7.29 20.55
C ARG A 126 -0.96 8.13 20.32
N THR A 127 0.05 7.55 19.67
CA THR A 127 1.25 8.28 19.23
C THR A 127 1.19 8.63 17.75
N TYR A 128 1.74 9.78 17.38
CA TYR A 128 1.85 10.27 16.01
C TYR A 128 3.26 10.83 15.76
N HIS A 129 3.69 10.88 14.50
CA HIS A 129 4.98 11.46 14.13
C HIS A 129 5.10 12.95 14.56
N ARG A 130 6.32 13.44 14.80
CA ARG A 130 6.59 14.84 15.16
C ARG A 130 6.91 15.74 13.96
N TYR A 131 7.45 15.17 12.88
CA TYR A 131 7.75 15.94 11.67
C TYR A 131 6.44 16.47 11.06
N ALA A 132 6.39 17.73 10.63
CA ALA A 132 5.18 18.42 10.16
C ALA A 132 3.90 18.11 10.98
N PRO A 133 3.82 18.53 12.26
CA PRO A 133 2.73 18.18 13.17
C PRO A 133 1.34 18.42 12.56
N GLY A 134 0.53 17.36 12.49
CA GLY A 134 -0.84 17.42 11.96
C GLY A 134 -1.02 16.94 10.52
N SER A 135 0.06 16.75 9.76
CA SER A 135 0.00 16.32 8.34
C SER A 135 -0.32 14.82 8.16
N TYR A 136 0.23 13.94 9.01
CA TYR A 136 -0.08 12.51 9.05
C TYR A 136 -1.12 12.20 10.15
N LEU A 137 -2.18 11.51 9.75
CA LEU A 137 -3.38 11.31 10.56
C LEU A 137 -3.54 9.88 11.09
N PHE A 138 -2.58 9.00 10.78
CA PHE A 138 -2.54 7.64 11.31
C PHE A 138 -1.56 7.56 12.49
N PRO A 139 -1.90 6.79 13.55
CA PRO A 139 -0.97 6.53 14.64
C PRO A 139 0.29 5.78 14.19
N ASN A 140 1.31 5.77 15.04
CA ASN A 140 2.55 5.01 14.84
C ASN A 140 2.95 4.18 16.07
N ASP A 141 1.97 3.81 16.89
CA ASP A 141 2.13 2.99 18.08
C ASP A 141 2.06 1.48 17.75
N GLU A 142 2.50 0.66 18.70
CA GLU A 142 2.56 -0.81 18.58
C GLU A 142 1.25 -1.45 18.07
N PRO A 143 0.04 -1.08 18.57
CA PRO A 143 -1.19 -1.65 18.02
C PRO A 143 -1.41 -1.33 16.52
N GLU A 144 -0.98 -0.15 16.05
CA GLU A 144 -1.09 0.19 14.63
C GLU A 144 -0.07 -0.57 13.79
N THR A 145 1.15 -0.76 14.30
CA THR A 145 2.18 -1.59 13.67
C THR A 145 1.69 -3.03 13.46
N GLU A 146 1.10 -3.65 14.49
CA GLU A 146 0.52 -5.00 14.39
C GLU A 146 -0.60 -5.07 13.34
N ARG A 147 -1.48 -4.06 13.32
CA ARG A 147 -2.58 -3.96 12.36
C ARG A 147 -2.08 -3.77 10.92
N LEU A 148 -1.02 -3.00 10.71
CA LEU A 148 -0.36 -2.82 9.41
C LEU A 148 0.24 -4.13 8.91
N ASP A 149 0.86 -4.90 9.79
CA ASP A 149 1.41 -6.21 9.45
C ASP A 149 0.29 -7.19 9.06
N LEU A 150 -0.85 -7.18 9.75
CA LEU A 150 -2.02 -7.98 9.35
C LEU A 150 -2.58 -7.51 7.99
N GLN A 151 -2.66 -6.20 7.75
CA GLN A 151 -3.10 -5.66 6.46
C GLN A 151 -2.18 -6.10 5.31
N TYR A 152 -0.86 -6.13 5.54
CA TYR A 152 0.10 -6.63 4.58
C TYR A 152 -0.19 -8.09 4.19
N GLU A 153 -0.39 -8.98 5.17
CA GLU A 153 -0.71 -10.39 4.92
C GLU A 153 -2.04 -10.57 4.18
N ILE A 154 -3.07 -9.79 4.55
CA ILE A 154 -4.37 -9.80 3.87
C ILE A 154 -4.20 -9.49 2.37
N LEU A 155 -3.48 -8.42 2.05
CA LEU A 155 -3.27 -8.00 0.66
C LEU A 155 -2.43 -9.03 -0.10
N LYS A 156 -1.40 -9.60 0.52
CA LYS A 156 -0.62 -10.69 -0.10
C LYS A 156 -1.49 -11.89 -0.46
N VAL A 157 -2.32 -12.37 0.47
CA VAL A 157 -3.22 -13.50 0.20
C VAL A 157 -4.27 -13.14 -0.85
N LEU A 158 -4.79 -11.90 -0.82
CA LEU A 158 -5.74 -11.40 -1.81
C LEU A 158 -5.15 -11.38 -3.24
N PHE A 159 -3.87 -11.05 -3.36
CA PHE A 159 -3.16 -10.97 -4.65
C PHE A 159 -2.57 -12.30 -5.12
N GLY A 160 -2.85 -13.40 -4.40
CA GLY A 160 -2.31 -14.72 -4.74
C GLY A 160 -0.81 -14.82 -4.47
N MET A 161 -0.35 -14.21 -3.38
CA MET A 161 1.03 -14.15 -2.91
C MET A 161 1.99 -13.32 -3.78
N ARG A 162 1.48 -12.60 -4.78
CA ARG A 162 2.29 -11.67 -5.60
C ARG A 162 2.62 -10.39 -4.84
N ASN A 163 3.87 -9.95 -4.92
CA ASN A 163 4.31 -8.67 -4.36
C ASN A 163 4.05 -7.49 -5.31
N HIS A 164 4.12 -7.73 -6.62
CA HIS A 164 3.87 -6.75 -7.68
C HIS A 164 3.12 -7.38 -8.86
N PHE A 165 2.55 -6.52 -9.71
CA PHE A 165 1.81 -6.88 -10.92
C PHE A 165 2.49 -6.36 -12.19
N ALA A 166 3.27 -5.29 -12.07
CA ALA A 166 4.15 -4.80 -13.12
C ALA A 166 5.08 -5.93 -13.61
N PRO A 167 5.27 -6.09 -14.93
CA PRO A 167 6.13 -7.12 -15.49
C PRO A 167 7.61 -6.71 -15.35
N LEU A 168 8.16 -6.90 -14.15
CA LEU A 168 9.56 -6.58 -13.86
C LEU A 168 10.49 -7.63 -14.45
N HIS A 169 11.59 -7.16 -15.04
CA HIS A 169 12.65 -8.00 -15.61
C HIS A 169 14.00 -7.51 -15.10
N ASP A 170 14.59 -8.24 -14.15
CA ASP A 170 15.90 -7.93 -13.55
C ASP A 170 16.05 -6.45 -13.09
N PRO A 171 15.12 -5.94 -12.24
CA PRO A 171 15.18 -4.56 -11.76
C PRO A 171 16.47 -4.34 -10.95
N LYS A 172 17.08 -3.14 -11.06
CA LYS A 172 18.32 -2.81 -10.34
C LYS A 172 18.09 -1.83 -9.18
N LYS A 173 17.11 -0.94 -9.32
CA LYS A 173 16.74 0.03 -8.28
C LYS A 173 15.23 0.08 -8.11
N ILE A 174 14.79 -0.20 -6.89
CA ILE A 174 13.38 -0.22 -6.48
C ILE A 174 13.18 0.79 -5.35
N LEU A 175 12.10 1.58 -5.44
CA LEU A 175 11.65 2.49 -4.39
C LEU A 175 10.27 2.07 -3.88
N ASP A 176 10.13 1.95 -2.56
CA ASP A 176 8.85 1.80 -1.87
C ASP A 176 8.54 3.10 -1.11
N ILE A 177 7.48 3.80 -1.49
CA ILE A 177 7.08 5.06 -0.86
C ILE A 177 6.03 4.77 0.21
N GLY A 178 6.24 5.30 1.41
CA GLY A 178 5.38 5.04 2.57
C GLY A 178 5.46 3.57 2.98
N THR A 179 6.69 3.09 3.23
CA THR A 179 6.97 1.66 3.44
C THR A 179 6.37 1.10 4.73
N GLY A 180 5.94 1.96 5.67
CA GLY A 180 5.36 1.56 6.94
C GLY A 180 6.35 0.69 7.72
N THR A 181 5.96 -0.54 8.07
CA THR A 181 6.82 -1.49 8.79
C THR A 181 7.97 -2.04 7.94
N GLY A 182 7.96 -1.79 6.62
CA GLY A 182 9.01 -2.23 5.70
C GLY A 182 8.85 -3.66 5.19
N LYS A 183 7.80 -4.40 5.60
CA LYS A 183 7.60 -5.80 5.22
C LYS A 183 7.61 -6.03 3.71
N TRP A 184 6.96 -5.16 2.94
CA TRP A 184 6.96 -5.27 1.48
C TRP A 184 8.36 -5.11 0.90
N ALA A 185 9.09 -4.08 1.32
CA ALA A 185 10.45 -3.82 0.85
C ALA A 185 11.41 -4.98 1.20
N ILE A 186 11.28 -5.56 2.39
CA ILE A 186 12.08 -6.71 2.83
C ILE A 186 11.81 -7.95 1.98
N GLU A 187 10.53 -8.26 1.71
CA GLU A 187 10.19 -9.39 0.85
C GLU A 187 10.66 -9.18 -0.60
N ILE A 188 10.51 -7.98 -1.15
CA ILE A 188 11.01 -7.64 -2.49
C ILE A 188 12.53 -7.72 -2.56
N GLY A 189 13.25 -7.29 -1.53
CA GLY A 189 14.71 -7.45 -1.46
C GLY A 189 15.15 -8.92 -1.47
N SER A 190 14.34 -9.79 -0.86
CA SER A 190 14.57 -11.24 -0.89
C SER A 190 14.22 -11.86 -2.25
N GLU A 191 13.20 -11.33 -2.94
CA GLU A 191 12.79 -11.78 -4.28
C GLU A 191 13.77 -11.33 -5.37
N TYR A 192 14.38 -10.16 -5.21
CA TYR A 192 15.35 -9.56 -6.13
C TYR A 192 16.68 -9.23 -5.42
N PRO A 193 17.53 -10.23 -5.12
CA PRO A 193 18.77 -10.01 -4.36
C PRO A 193 19.78 -9.09 -5.06
N ASP A 194 19.71 -8.99 -6.39
CA ASP A 194 20.57 -8.13 -7.20
C ASP A 194 20.03 -6.69 -7.35
N ALA A 195 18.86 -6.39 -6.80
CA ALA A 195 18.25 -5.06 -6.82
C ALA A 195 18.54 -4.32 -5.52
N GLN A 196 18.86 -3.02 -5.60
CA GLN A 196 18.84 -2.14 -4.44
C GLN A 196 17.40 -1.70 -4.16
N VAL A 197 16.90 -2.01 -2.96
CA VAL A 197 15.54 -1.65 -2.52
C VAL A 197 15.63 -0.54 -1.48
N THR A 198 15.00 0.59 -1.75
CA THR A 198 14.88 1.70 -0.79
C THR A 198 13.43 1.82 -0.33
N GLY A 199 13.17 1.69 0.96
CA GLY A 199 11.89 2.06 1.55
C GLY A 199 11.97 3.44 2.17
N THR A 200 10.98 4.29 1.91
CA THR A 200 10.88 5.64 2.49
C THR A 200 9.65 5.76 3.36
N ASP A 201 9.78 6.39 4.52
CA ASP A 201 8.65 6.71 5.41
C ASP A 201 8.97 7.94 6.27
N LEU A 202 7.95 8.60 6.80
CA LEU A 202 8.13 9.68 7.75
C LEU A 202 8.51 9.17 9.15
N SER A 203 8.09 7.95 9.49
CA SER A 203 8.32 7.36 10.80
C SER A 203 9.37 6.24 10.74
N PRO A 204 10.42 6.28 11.58
CA PRO A 204 11.40 5.20 11.66
C PRO A 204 10.87 4.04 12.53
N ILE A 205 9.95 3.24 11.99
CA ILE A 205 9.33 2.08 12.66
C ILE A 205 9.77 0.73 12.08
N GLN A 206 10.78 0.74 11.22
CA GLN A 206 11.25 -0.44 10.49
C GLN A 206 12.26 -1.25 11.33
N PRO A 207 12.39 -2.57 11.09
CA PRO A 207 13.33 -3.41 11.83
C PRO A 207 14.79 -3.06 11.52
N GLU A 208 15.68 -3.28 12.49
CA GLU A 208 17.13 -3.05 12.34
C GLU A 208 17.80 -4.09 11.44
N TRP A 209 17.32 -5.34 11.48
CA TRP A 209 17.87 -6.45 10.70
C TRP A 209 17.08 -6.65 9.41
N VAL A 210 17.70 -6.32 8.29
CA VAL A 210 17.15 -6.44 6.94
C VAL A 210 18.15 -7.08 5.98
N PRO A 211 17.71 -7.57 4.80
CA PRO A 211 18.62 -8.00 3.74
C PRO A 211 19.63 -6.90 3.36
N GLU A 212 20.84 -7.28 2.96
CA GLU A 212 21.94 -6.34 2.64
C GLU A 212 21.59 -5.34 1.52
N ASN A 213 20.67 -5.73 0.63
CA ASN A 213 20.21 -4.93 -0.48
C ASN A 213 18.99 -4.04 -0.17
N VAL A 214 18.51 -4.03 1.09
CA VAL A 214 17.37 -3.24 1.55
C VAL A 214 17.86 -2.12 2.48
N GLN A 215 17.44 -0.90 2.20
CA GLN A 215 17.71 0.26 3.05
C GLN A 215 16.43 1.06 3.33
N PHE A 216 16.33 1.63 4.53
CA PHE A 216 15.23 2.53 4.90
C PHE A 216 15.74 3.96 5.09
N VAL A 217 14.99 4.92 4.55
CA VAL A 217 15.32 6.34 4.62
C VAL A 217 14.12 7.09 5.18
N ILE A 218 14.36 7.94 6.17
CA ILE A 218 13.34 8.87 6.64
C ILE A 218 13.23 9.99 5.62
N ASP A 219 12.12 10.04 4.89
CA ASP A 219 11.92 11.00 3.81
C ASP A 219 10.45 11.35 3.64
N ASP A 220 10.18 12.62 3.31
CA ASP A 220 8.84 13.08 2.99
C ASP A 220 8.65 13.10 1.47
N ALA A 221 7.86 12.14 0.99
CA ALA A 221 7.55 12.05 -0.43
C ALA A 221 6.81 13.28 -0.98
N GLN A 222 6.34 14.22 -0.14
CA GLN A 222 5.79 15.52 -0.55
C GLN A 222 6.85 16.56 -0.96
N GLU A 223 8.11 16.42 -0.56
CA GLU A 223 9.19 17.37 -0.89
C GLU A 223 9.38 17.55 -2.41
N ASP A 224 9.70 18.77 -2.84
CA ASP A 224 9.75 19.15 -4.26
C ASP A 224 10.84 18.39 -5.05
N ASP A 225 11.93 18.02 -4.38
CA ASP A 225 13.03 17.24 -4.93
C ASP A 225 13.40 16.13 -3.97
N TRP A 226 13.37 14.88 -4.45
CA TRP A 226 13.81 13.72 -3.68
C TRP A 226 15.34 13.61 -3.59
N LEU A 227 16.08 14.63 -4.05
CA LEU A 227 17.55 14.71 -4.04
C LEU A 227 18.24 13.53 -4.76
N ILE A 228 17.50 12.89 -5.66
CA ILE A 228 17.94 11.76 -6.46
C ILE A 228 18.07 12.24 -7.91
N LYS A 229 18.94 11.62 -8.69
CA LYS A 229 19.04 11.91 -10.11
C LYS A 229 17.75 11.48 -10.83
N PRO A 230 17.14 12.29 -11.70
CA PRO A 230 16.03 11.84 -12.54
C PRO A 230 16.41 10.60 -13.37
N ASN A 231 15.42 9.77 -13.73
CA ASN A 231 15.65 8.51 -14.44
C ASN A 231 16.61 7.54 -13.72
N SER A 232 16.40 7.30 -12.43
CA SER A 232 17.25 6.42 -11.60
C SER A 232 16.60 5.10 -11.22
N TYR A 233 15.28 5.08 -11.04
CA TYR A 233 14.57 3.87 -10.58
C TYR A 233 14.04 3.05 -11.74
N ASP A 234 14.09 1.73 -11.59
CA ASP A 234 13.45 0.77 -12.50
C ASP A 234 11.99 0.52 -12.10
N TYR A 235 11.71 0.61 -10.79
CA TYR A 235 10.39 0.38 -10.24
C TYR A 235 10.11 1.30 -9.04
N ILE A 236 8.92 1.90 -9.00
CA ILE A 236 8.44 2.68 -7.86
C ILE A 236 7.08 2.14 -7.43
N HIS A 237 6.95 1.80 -6.16
CA HIS A 237 5.78 1.18 -5.58
C HIS A 237 5.17 2.07 -4.48
N THR A 238 3.84 2.04 -4.37
CA THR A 238 3.07 2.61 -3.26
C THR A 238 1.99 1.62 -2.83
N ARG A 239 1.71 1.52 -1.52
CA ARG A 239 0.61 0.69 -1.03
C ARG A 239 -0.11 1.35 0.14
N VAL A 240 -1.44 1.47 0.02
CA VAL A 240 -2.35 1.98 1.05
C VAL A 240 -1.93 3.34 1.60
N LEU A 241 -1.70 4.31 0.71
CA LEU A 241 -1.32 5.69 1.04
C LEU A 241 -2.49 6.69 0.92
N LEU A 242 -3.72 6.20 0.82
CA LEU A 242 -4.92 7.02 0.89
C LEU A 242 -4.90 7.94 2.13
N GLY A 243 -5.17 9.23 1.93
CA GLY A 243 -5.12 10.22 3.01
C GLY A 243 -3.72 10.66 3.45
N CYS A 244 -2.64 10.07 2.94
CA CYS A 244 -1.28 10.48 3.28
C CYS A 244 -0.88 11.79 2.57
N PHE A 245 -1.42 12.05 1.38
CA PHE A 245 -1.03 13.19 0.55
C PHE A 245 -2.20 14.13 0.26
N GLU A 246 -1.90 15.42 0.11
CA GLU A 246 -2.88 16.42 -0.33
C GLU A 246 -3.27 16.20 -1.80
N ASP A 247 -2.27 15.87 -2.62
CA ASP A 247 -2.46 15.54 -4.02
C ASP A 247 -1.57 14.37 -4.44
N PHE A 248 -2.17 13.19 -4.57
CA PHE A 248 -1.48 11.99 -5.04
C PHE A 248 -0.92 12.13 -6.46
N ARG A 249 -1.45 13.06 -7.28
CA ARG A 249 -0.95 13.31 -8.64
C ARG A 249 0.47 13.87 -8.62
N GLU A 250 0.85 14.63 -7.61
CA GLU A 250 2.22 15.12 -7.48
C GLU A 250 3.21 13.98 -7.15
N VAL A 251 2.77 12.97 -6.39
CA VAL A 251 3.55 11.74 -6.19
C VAL A 251 3.72 11.00 -7.52
N ILE A 252 2.63 10.80 -8.28
CA ILE A 252 2.67 10.16 -9.61
C ILE A 252 3.61 10.90 -10.56
N LYS A 253 3.55 12.23 -10.59
CA LYS A 253 4.40 13.10 -11.41
C LYS A 253 5.88 13.02 -11.03
N LYS A 254 6.19 13.00 -9.73
CA LYS A 254 7.56 12.81 -9.24
C LYS A 254 8.06 11.40 -9.56
N SER A 255 7.25 10.36 -9.31
CA SER A 255 7.58 8.99 -9.72
C SER A 255 7.89 8.91 -11.21
N TYR A 256 7.10 9.55 -12.07
CA TYR A 256 7.38 9.64 -13.50
C TYR A 256 8.72 10.32 -13.81
N ARG A 257 9.10 11.39 -13.09
CA ARG A 257 10.39 12.06 -13.24
C ARG A 257 11.57 11.15 -12.86
N TYR A 258 11.47 10.41 -11.77
CA TYR A 258 12.57 9.60 -11.23
C TYR A 258 12.65 8.18 -11.78
N LEU A 259 11.60 7.68 -12.44
CA LEU A 259 11.65 6.43 -13.21
C LEU A 259 12.52 6.58 -14.47
N LYS A 260 13.31 5.55 -14.78
CA LYS A 260 13.96 5.41 -16.09
C LYS A 260 12.90 5.26 -17.20
N PRO A 261 13.20 5.65 -18.45
CA PRO A 261 12.44 5.17 -19.60
C PRO A 261 12.32 3.64 -19.53
N GLY A 262 11.13 3.10 -19.76
CA GLY A 262 10.84 1.68 -19.58
C GLY A 262 10.57 1.21 -18.14
N GLY A 263 10.82 2.05 -17.13
CA GLY A 263 10.55 1.74 -15.72
C GLY A 263 9.07 1.79 -15.37
N TRP A 264 8.68 1.13 -14.28
CA TRP A 264 7.27 0.95 -13.89
C TRP A 264 6.92 1.70 -12.61
N MET A 265 5.72 2.29 -12.56
CA MET A 265 5.09 2.68 -11.31
C MET A 265 3.93 1.73 -11.02
N GLU A 266 3.75 1.34 -9.77
CA GLU A 266 2.59 0.55 -9.32
C GLU A 266 2.03 1.08 -8.00
N SER A 267 0.71 1.19 -7.93
CA SER A 267 -0.03 1.60 -6.74
C SER A 267 -1.07 0.56 -6.37
N GLN A 268 -1.06 0.12 -5.12
CA GLN A 268 -2.01 -0.84 -4.56
C GLN A 268 -2.83 -0.16 -3.45
N GLU A 269 -4.08 0.20 -3.76
CA GLU A 269 -4.87 1.12 -2.92
C GLU A 269 -6.25 0.58 -2.55
N PHE A 270 -6.63 0.77 -1.29
CA PHE A 270 -8.01 0.58 -0.86
C PHE A 270 -8.90 1.69 -1.41
N TYR A 271 -10.13 1.33 -1.76
CA TYR A 271 -11.19 2.28 -1.97
C TYR A 271 -12.15 2.26 -0.77
N THR A 272 -12.23 3.38 -0.07
CA THR A 272 -12.95 3.48 1.22
C THR A 272 -14.46 3.27 1.10
N THR A 273 -15.06 3.54 -0.06
CA THR A 273 -16.49 3.26 -0.29
C THR A 273 -16.78 1.76 -0.22
N LEU A 274 -17.75 1.40 0.61
CA LEU A 274 -18.30 0.05 0.68
C LEU A 274 -19.21 -0.27 -0.49
N TYR A 275 -19.17 -1.53 -0.91
CA TYR A 275 -20.05 -2.09 -1.93
C TYR A 275 -20.75 -3.33 -1.39
N CYS A 276 -21.89 -3.64 -2.00
CA CYS A 276 -22.70 -4.81 -1.74
C CYS A 276 -23.40 -5.17 -3.06
N ASP A 277 -23.31 -6.43 -3.48
CA ASP A 277 -23.85 -6.86 -4.78
C ASP A 277 -25.30 -7.38 -4.70
N ASP A 278 -25.79 -7.73 -3.50
CA ASP A 278 -27.06 -8.44 -3.32
C ASP A 278 -28.11 -7.66 -2.52
N GLY A 279 -27.82 -6.39 -2.23
CA GLY A 279 -28.76 -5.49 -1.56
C GLY A 279 -28.94 -5.75 -0.07
N THR A 280 -28.13 -6.61 0.56
CA THR A 280 -28.17 -6.82 2.01
C THR A 280 -27.77 -5.57 2.81
N MET A 281 -27.01 -4.65 2.19
CA MET A 281 -26.58 -3.40 2.81
C MET A 281 -27.57 -2.26 2.55
N GLU A 282 -28.34 -1.89 3.57
CA GLU A 282 -29.25 -0.74 3.53
C GLU A 282 -28.49 0.60 3.48
N PRO A 283 -29.12 1.70 2.98
CA PRO A 283 -28.46 3.01 2.86
C PRO A 283 -27.93 3.60 4.19
N ASP A 284 -28.60 3.28 5.29
CA ASP A 284 -28.29 3.71 6.67
C ASP A 284 -27.38 2.73 7.42
N TYR A 285 -26.79 1.75 6.73
CA TYR A 285 -25.82 0.83 7.33
C TYR A 285 -24.69 1.61 8.03
N PRO A 286 -24.48 1.43 9.36
CA PRO A 286 -23.60 2.30 10.14
C PRO A 286 -22.16 2.36 9.67
N PHE A 287 -21.61 1.25 9.14
CA PHE A 287 -20.24 1.26 8.62
C PHE A 287 -20.16 2.01 7.28
N ALA A 288 -21.19 1.96 6.43
CA ALA A 288 -21.25 2.80 5.23
C ALA A 288 -21.37 4.30 5.59
N GLU A 289 -22.16 4.64 6.62
CA GLU A 289 -22.19 6.00 7.15
C GLU A 289 -20.81 6.44 7.66
N TRP A 290 -20.13 5.61 8.44
CA TRP A 290 -18.78 5.86 8.91
C TRP A 290 -17.80 6.17 7.77
N THR A 291 -17.83 5.43 6.66
CA THR A 291 -16.94 5.74 5.50
C THR A 291 -17.24 7.10 4.87
N ARG A 292 -18.49 7.56 4.88
CA ARG A 292 -18.88 8.90 4.39
C ARG A 292 -18.44 9.99 5.37
N THR A 293 -18.62 9.77 6.66
CA THR A 293 -18.16 10.66 7.73
C THR A 293 -16.64 10.82 7.70
N GLN A 294 -15.90 9.73 7.48
CA GLN A 294 -14.46 9.75 7.31
C GLN A 294 -14.01 10.51 6.07
N ASP A 295 -14.66 10.30 4.92
CA ASP A 295 -14.37 11.06 3.70
C ASP A 295 -14.63 12.57 3.90
N ALA A 296 -15.70 12.95 4.60
CA ALA A 296 -15.98 14.35 4.93
C ALA A 296 -14.92 14.97 5.85
N ALA A 297 -14.54 14.26 6.92
CA ALA A 297 -13.47 14.68 7.81
C ALA A 297 -12.15 14.87 7.06
N ALA A 298 -11.85 13.94 6.15
CA ALA A 298 -10.63 13.95 5.37
C ALA A 298 -10.57 15.08 4.34
N MET A 299 -11.70 15.41 3.71
CA MET A 299 -11.81 16.57 2.83
C MET A 299 -11.64 17.90 3.58
N ASN A 300 -12.16 18.02 4.81
CA ASN A 300 -11.94 19.21 5.65
C ASN A 300 -10.47 19.41 6.02
N LEU A 301 -9.68 18.34 6.03
CA LEU A 301 -8.25 18.35 6.30
C LEU A 301 -7.41 18.42 5.01
N GLY A 302 -8.03 18.46 3.82
CA GLY A 302 -7.32 18.47 2.54
C GLY A 302 -6.57 17.17 2.23
N ARG A 303 -6.99 16.03 2.80
CA ARG A 303 -6.30 14.73 2.68
C ARG A 303 -7.24 13.69 2.07
N PRO A 304 -7.44 13.67 0.75
CA PRO A 304 -8.47 12.83 0.11
C PRO A 304 -8.21 11.33 0.29
N LEU A 305 -9.26 10.59 0.69
CA LEU A 305 -9.20 9.11 0.84
C LEU A 305 -9.60 8.38 -0.45
N ARG A 306 -10.52 8.96 -1.23
CA ARG A 306 -11.06 8.34 -2.46
C ARG A 306 -10.16 8.61 -3.66
N ILE A 307 -8.99 7.98 -3.67
CA ILE A 307 -7.98 8.12 -4.73
C ILE A 307 -7.91 6.90 -5.67
N ALA A 308 -8.15 5.69 -5.14
CA ALA A 308 -7.85 4.43 -5.82
C ALA A 308 -8.48 4.31 -7.22
N ASN A 309 -9.77 4.65 -7.33
CA ASN A 309 -10.52 4.58 -8.60
C ASN A 309 -10.16 5.67 -9.64
N LYS A 310 -9.23 6.58 -9.30
CA LYS A 310 -8.76 7.64 -10.20
C LYS A 310 -7.34 7.38 -10.69
N LEU A 311 -6.62 6.43 -10.08
CA LEU A 311 -5.20 6.18 -10.34
C LEU A 311 -4.92 5.90 -11.81
N LYS A 312 -5.67 4.99 -12.45
CA LYS A 312 -5.48 4.66 -13.87
C LYS A 312 -5.50 5.91 -14.74
N ARG A 313 -6.54 6.72 -14.58
CA ARG A 313 -6.69 7.99 -15.33
C ARG A 313 -5.54 8.95 -15.03
N TRP A 314 -5.08 9.04 -13.79
CA TRP A 314 -3.97 9.91 -13.42
C TRP A 314 -2.63 9.45 -14.01
N TYR A 315 -2.41 8.14 -14.11
CA TYR A 315 -1.24 7.58 -14.77
C TYR A 315 -1.23 7.95 -16.26
N GLU A 316 -2.37 7.72 -16.94
CA GLU A 316 -2.53 8.07 -18.35
C GLU A 316 -2.33 9.58 -18.59
N GLN A 317 -2.90 10.42 -17.72
CA GLN A 317 -2.75 11.88 -17.80
C GLN A 317 -1.31 12.35 -17.58
N GLN A 318 -0.56 11.68 -16.70
CA GLN A 318 0.86 11.99 -16.46
C GLN A 318 1.75 11.57 -17.64
N GLY A 319 1.28 10.66 -18.49
CA GLY A 319 2.00 10.19 -19.67
C GLY A 319 2.57 8.77 -19.56
N PHE A 320 2.18 8.00 -18.54
CA PHE A 320 2.47 6.57 -18.50
C PHE A 320 1.80 5.85 -19.68
N VAL A 321 2.42 4.78 -20.12
CA VAL A 321 1.95 3.87 -21.18
C VAL A 321 1.74 2.49 -20.60
N ASP A 322 1.09 1.60 -21.36
CA ASP A 322 0.78 0.23 -20.90
C ASP A 322 0.10 0.24 -19.52
N VAL A 323 -0.88 1.13 -19.34
CA VAL A 323 -1.53 1.33 -18.04
C VAL A 323 -2.61 0.28 -17.83
N HIS A 324 -2.43 -0.53 -16.79
CA HIS A 324 -3.35 -1.59 -16.39
C HIS A 324 -4.02 -1.28 -15.05
N GLU A 325 -5.20 -1.83 -14.85
CA GLU A 325 -5.95 -1.76 -13.59
C GLU A 325 -6.59 -3.11 -13.33
N GLU A 326 -6.32 -3.68 -12.15
CA GLU A 326 -7.02 -4.82 -11.60
C GLU A 326 -7.77 -4.41 -10.33
N VAL A 327 -9.00 -4.90 -10.17
CA VAL A 327 -9.85 -4.55 -9.02
C VAL A 327 -10.29 -5.81 -8.30
N PHE A 328 -9.85 -5.93 -7.05
CA PHE A 328 -10.16 -7.04 -6.15
C PHE A 328 -11.30 -6.68 -5.20
N LYS A 329 -12.05 -7.69 -4.76
CA LYS A 329 -13.05 -7.55 -3.69
C LYS A 329 -12.49 -8.13 -2.40
N LEU A 330 -12.41 -7.31 -1.35
CA LEU A 330 -12.06 -7.75 -0.01
C LEU A 330 -13.31 -7.70 0.89
N PRO A 331 -13.88 -8.85 1.30
CA PRO A 331 -15.01 -8.88 2.22
C PRO A 331 -14.70 -8.18 3.54
N VAL A 332 -15.65 -7.40 4.05
CA VAL A 332 -15.50 -6.71 5.35
C VAL A 332 -15.45 -7.71 6.51
N ASN A 333 -16.21 -8.81 6.39
CA ASN A 333 -16.33 -9.85 7.40
C ASN A 333 -16.49 -11.24 6.73
N PRO A 334 -16.53 -12.36 7.47
CA PRO A 334 -16.47 -13.71 6.89
C PRO A 334 -17.82 -14.24 6.38
N TRP A 335 -18.60 -13.41 5.69
CA TRP A 335 -19.88 -13.77 5.10
C TRP A 335 -19.75 -14.61 3.82
N ALA A 336 -18.65 -14.45 3.07
CA ALA A 336 -18.46 -15.10 1.78
C ALA A 336 -18.53 -16.63 1.88
N LYS A 337 -19.13 -17.30 0.89
CA LYS A 337 -19.16 -18.78 0.86
C LYS A 337 -17.81 -19.39 0.49
N ASP A 338 -17.10 -18.75 -0.44
CA ASP A 338 -15.78 -19.16 -0.88
C ASP A 338 -14.80 -19.24 0.32
N PRO A 339 -14.07 -20.35 0.50
CA PRO A 339 -13.21 -20.52 1.67
C PRO A 339 -12.10 -19.47 1.81
N GLN A 340 -11.50 -19.03 0.70
CA GLN A 340 -10.41 -18.05 0.72
C GLN A 340 -10.97 -16.66 1.05
N LEU A 341 -12.05 -16.24 0.39
CA LEU A 341 -12.72 -14.97 0.68
C LEU A 341 -13.31 -14.94 2.10
N LYS A 342 -13.81 -16.07 2.61
CA LYS A 342 -14.26 -16.20 3.99
C LYS A 342 -13.12 -15.99 4.97
N MET A 343 -11.95 -16.58 4.70
CA MET A 343 -10.75 -16.41 5.51
C MET A 343 -10.29 -14.94 5.49
N LEU A 344 -10.16 -14.36 4.30
CA LEU A 344 -9.83 -12.95 4.11
C LEU A 344 -10.80 -12.03 4.84
N GLY A 345 -12.10 -12.35 4.81
CA GLY A 345 -13.13 -11.63 5.56
C GLY A 345 -12.93 -11.69 7.08
N ARG A 346 -12.45 -12.81 7.65
CA ARG A 346 -12.12 -12.87 9.09
C ARG A 346 -10.98 -11.92 9.44
N PHE A 347 -9.92 -11.94 8.65
CA PHE A 347 -8.74 -11.10 8.89
C PHE A 347 -9.07 -9.62 8.63
N SER A 348 -9.87 -9.32 7.61
CA SER A 348 -10.36 -7.96 7.37
C SER A 348 -11.21 -7.46 8.52
N GLU A 349 -12.10 -8.28 9.07
CA GLU A 349 -12.91 -7.94 10.25
C GLU A 349 -12.00 -7.61 11.45
N SER A 350 -11.02 -8.45 11.76
CA SER A 350 -10.04 -8.20 12.83
C SER A 350 -9.28 -6.89 12.61
N SER A 351 -8.69 -6.70 11.42
CA SER A 351 -7.92 -5.49 11.10
C SER A 351 -8.78 -4.21 11.19
N LEU A 352 -10.03 -4.27 10.74
CA LEU A 352 -10.97 -3.16 10.84
C LEU A 352 -11.36 -2.88 12.29
N LEU A 353 -11.68 -3.90 13.09
CA LEU A 353 -12.05 -3.69 14.49
C LEU A 353 -10.89 -3.14 15.32
N GLU A 354 -9.67 -3.63 15.11
CA GLU A 354 -8.48 -3.10 15.78
C GLU A 354 -8.16 -1.67 15.32
N GLY A 355 -8.35 -1.38 14.03
CA GLY A 355 -8.01 -0.08 13.43
C GLY A 355 -9.09 1.01 13.50
N ILE A 356 -10.38 0.68 13.68
CA ILE A 356 -11.46 1.66 13.48
C ILE A 356 -11.33 2.90 14.37
N GLN A 357 -10.77 2.74 15.57
CA GLN A 357 -10.46 3.85 16.46
C GLN A 357 -9.34 4.72 15.89
N ALA A 358 -8.22 4.12 15.47
CA ALA A 358 -7.09 4.80 14.84
C ALA A 358 -7.52 5.58 13.59
N PHE A 359 -8.41 5.00 12.79
CA PHE A 359 -8.97 5.61 11.58
C PHE A 359 -9.98 6.74 11.83
N SER A 360 -10.40 6.94 13.08
CA SER A 360 -11.45 7.90 13.44
C SER A 360 -10.95 9.02 14.34
N LEU A 361 -10.07 8.74 15.31
CA LEU A 361 -9.70 9.71 16.35
C LEU A 361 -9.15 11.02 15.78
N ALA A 362 -8.02 10.98 15.08
CA ALA A 362 -7.42 12.21 14.54
C ALA A 362 -8.31 12.86 13.47
N TRP A 363 -8.91 12.06 12.59
CA TRP A 363 -9.77 12.54 11.51
C TRP A 363 -11.00 13.27 12.03
N PHE A 364 -11.78 12.66 12.92
CA PHE A 364 -13.04 13.24 13.39
C PHE A 364 -12.77 14.35 14.41
N HIS A 365 -11.74 14.21 15.23
CA HIS A 365 -11.36 15.26 16.17
C HIS A 365 -10.92 16.53 15.46
N ARG A 366 -9.93 16.42 14.55
CA ARG A 366 -9.34 17.59 13.87
C ARG A 366 -10.20 18.09 12.71
N GLY A 367 -10.84 17.18 11.97
CA GLY A 367 -11.61 17.50 10.76
C GLY A 367 -13.09 17.79 11.00
N LEU A 368 -13.70 17.28 12.07
CA LEU A 368 -15.12 17.49 12.40
C LEU A 368 -15.35 18.16 13.77
N GLY A 369 -14.29 18.34 14.58
CA GLY A 369 -14.39 18.94 15.91
C GLY A 369 -15.03 18.04 16.97
N TRP A 370 -15.14 16.74 16.71
CA TRP A 370 -15.76 15.80 17.67
C TRP A 370 -14.83 15.57 18.86
N THR A 371 -15.41 15.41 20.04
CA THR A 371 -14.68 14.99 21.23
C THR A 371 -14.36 13.49 21.16
N LYS A 372 -13.33 13.05 21.89
CA LYS A 372 -13.00 11.62 21.99
C LYS A 372 -14.20 10.78 22.42
N ASP A 373 -14.98 11.24 23.40
CA ASP A 373 -16.12 10.49 23.92
C ASP A 373 -17.24 10.36 22.88
N GLU A 374 -17.52 11.41 22.10
CA GLU A 374 -18.48 11.34 20.98
C GLU A 374 -18.02 10.33 19.92
N ILE A 375 -16.73 10.32 19.58
CA ILE A 375 -16.15 9.36 18.63
C ILE A 375 -16.31 7.94 19.15
N GLU A 376 -15.94 7.66 20.40
CA GLU A 376 -16.06 6.30 20.97
C GLU A 376 -17.51 5.82 21.01
N VAL A 377 -18.46 6.69 21.40
CA VAL A 377 -19.89 6.36 21.41
C VAL A 377 -20.38 6.06 19.99
N TYR A 378 -19.98 6.86 19.00
CA TYR A 378 -20.32 6.63 17.59
C TYR A 378 -19.79 5.27 17.09
N LEU A 379 -18.55 4.93 17.44
CA LEU A 379 -17.91 3.68 17.01
C LEU A 379 -18.55 2.41 17.56
N VAL A 380 -19.37 2.48 18.62
CA VAL A 380 -20.09 1.30 19.15
C VAL A 380 -20.98 0.65 18.08
N GLN A 381 -21.75 1.45 17.34
CA GLN A 381 -22.64 0.91 16.30
C GLN A 381 -21.87 0.50 15.05
N VAL A 382 -20.79 1.20 14.74
CA VAL A 382 -19.90 0.85 13.62
C VAL A 382 -19.26 -0.52 13.83
N ARG A 383 -18.75 -0.81 15.03
CA ARG A 383 -18.19 -2.12 15.37
C ARG A 383 -19.20 -3.25 15.22
N LYS A 384 -20.43 -3.05 15.69
CA LYS A 384 -21.52 -4.03 15.52
C LYS A 384 -21.84 -4.26 14.05
N ALA A 385 -21.88 -3.19 13.26
CA ALA A 385 -22.14 -3.25 11.83
C ALA A 385 -21.04 -4.02 11.08
N ILE A 386 -19.76 -3.79 11.39
CA ILE A 386 -18.63 -4.52 10.79
C ILE A 386 -18.80 -6.04 11.00
N SER A 387 -19.19 -6.45 12.21
CA SER A 387 -19.37 -7.87 12.56
C SER A 387 -20.70 -8.50 12.11
N ASP A 388 -21.60 -7.73 11.50
CA ASP A 388 -22.86 -8.27 11.01
C ASP A 388 -22.68 -9.07 9.72
N ARG A 389 -22.68 -10.40 9.87
CA ARG A 389 -22.50 -11.35 8.76
C ARG A 389 -23.74 -11.50 7.87
N SER A 390 -24.87 -10.90 8.24
CA SER A 390 -26.03 -10.81 7.34
C SER A 390 -25.84 -9.75 6.25
N ILE A 391 -24.87 -8.85 6.43
CA ILE A 391 -24.53 -7.79 5.48
C ILE A 391 -23.31 -8.21 4.67
N HIS A 392 -23.50 -8.38 3.36
CA HIS A 392 -22.46 -8.87 2.45
C HIS A 392 -21.62 -7.73 1.87
N ALA A 393 -21.13 -6.85 2.75
CA ALA A 393 -20.32 -5.70 2.38
C ALA A 393 -18.87 -6.09 2.04
N TYR A 394 -18.26 -5.37 1.11
CA TYR A 394 -16.85 -5.53 0.74
C TYR A 394 -16.21 -4.19 0.33
N HIS A 395 -14.89 -4.09 0.51
CA HIS A 395 -14.05 -3.04 -0.07
C HIS A 395 -13.57 -3.45 -1.46
N LYS A 396 -13.37 -2.46 -2.33
CA LYS A 396 -12.58 -2.65 -3.55
C LYS A 396 -11.13 -2.31 -3.27
N VAL A 397 -10.22 -3.14 -3.76
CA VAL A 397 -8.77 -2.87 -3.75
C VAL A 397 -8.32 -2.75 -5.19
N TYR A 398 -7.75 -1.60 -5.55
CA TYR A 398 -7.27 -1.33 -6.89
C TYR A 398 -5.77 -1.59 -6.94
N VAL A 399 -5.32 -2.28 -7.98
CA VAL A 399 -3.92 -2.38 -8.34
C VAL A 399 -3.75 -1.75 -9.71
N VAL A 400 -3.00 -0.66 -9.77
CA VAL A 400 -2.77 0.09 -11.00
C VAL A 400 -1.28 0.18 -11.25
N TRP A 401 -0.84 -0.20 -12.44
CA TRP A 401 0.54 -0.05 -12.85
C TRP A 401 0.64 0.51 -14.26
N GLY A 402 1.73 1.22 -14.54
CA GLY A 402 2.01 1.79 -15.85
C GLY A 402 3.50 2.00 -16.04
N ARG A 403 3.93 1.88 -17.29
CA ARG A 403 5.32 2.02 -17.70
C ARG A 403 5.59 3.46 -18.12
N LYS A 404 6.73 4.01 -17.74
CA LYS A 404 7.22 5.23 -18.34
C LYS A 404 7.63 4.93 -19.79
N PRO A 405 7.16 5.68 -20.80
CA PRO A 405 7.50 5.41 -22.19
C PRO A 405 9.01 5.42 -22.40
N GLU A 406 9.46 4.58 -23.32
CA GLU A 406 10.83 4.61 -23.82
C GLU A 406 11.10 5.93 -24.53
N ALA A 407 12.38 6.32 -24.58
CA ALA A 407 12.78 7.54 -25.28
C ALA A 407 12.33 7.54 -26.75
N TRP A 408 12.45 6.40 -27.44
CA TRP A 408 12.03 6.28 -28.84
C TRP A 408 10.51 6.36 -29.03
N GLU A 409 9.71 5.92 -28.04
CA GLU A 409 8.25 6.04 -28.06
C GLU A 409 7.83 7.51 -27.95
N VAL A 410 8.52 8.29 -27.13
CA VAL A 410 8.31 9.74 -27.00
C VAL A 410 8.66 10.44 -28.31
N GLU A 411 9.85 10.18 -28.86
CA GLU A 411 10.28 10.77 -30.15
C GLU A 411 9.32 10.43 -31.29
N ALA A 412 8.82 9.19 -31.36
CA ALA A 412 7.87 8.77 -32.39
C ALA A 412 6.54 9.53 -32.28
N ARG A 413 6.04 9.75 -31.06
CA ARG A 413 4.81 10.54 -30.82
C ARG A 413 4.98 12.01 -31.20
N GLU A 414 6.12 12.61 -30.89
CA GLU A 414 6.42 13.98 -31.26
C GLU A 414 6.50 14.17 -32.78
N LYS A 415 7.18 13.25 -33.49
CA LYS A 415 7.24 13.24 -34.96
C LYS A 415 5.84 13.08 -35.58
N ALA A 416 5.02 12.19 -35.04
CA ALA A 416 3.64 11.98 -35.51
C ALA A 416 2.77 13.23 -35.31
N LYS A 417 2.90 13.92 -34.17
CA LYS A 417 2.19 15.17 -33.89
C LYS A 417 2.59 16.27 -34.86
N GLN A 418 3.90 16.46 -35.09
CA GLN A 418 4.42 17.45 -36.04
C GLN A 418 3.93 17.17 -37.47
N ALA A 419 3.89 15.90 -37.89
CA ALA A 419 3.36 15.52 -39.20
C ALA A 419 1.85 15.78 -39.33
N GLY A 420 1.07 15.52 -38.28
CA GLY A 420 -0.37 15.80 -38.23
C GLY A 420 -0.68 17.30 -38.26
N ASP A 421 0.04 18.10 -37.50
CA ASP A 421 -0.09 19.56 -37.48
C ASP A 421 0.32 20.17 -38.83
N ALA A 422 1.38 19.64 -39.47
CA ALA A 422 1.79 20.05 -40.82
C ALA A 422 0.75 19.70 -41.90
N ALA A 423 0.09 18.54 -41.79
CA ALA A 423 -0.99 18.15 -42.69
C ALA A 423 -2.26 19.03 -42.50
N ALA A 424 -2.57 19.42 -41.26
CA ALA A 424 -3.68 20.33 -40.95
C ALA A 424 -3.41 21.78 -41.39
N ALA A 425 -2.15 22.18 -41.53
CA ALA A 425 -1.74 23.52 -41.95
C ALA A 425 -1.67 23.72 -43.49
N GLN A 426 -1.87 22.68 -44.30
CA GLN A 426 -1.95 22.83 -45.77
C GLN A 426 -3.28 23.48 -46.16
N PRO A 427 -3.30 24.59 -46.93
CA PRO A 427 -4.55 25.19 -47.38
C PRO A 427 -5.28 24.21 -48.31
N LEU A 428 -6.60 24.05 -48.17
CA LEU A 428 -7.44 23.50 -49.23
C LEU A 428 -7.26 24.36 -50.49
N GLN A 429 -6.37 23.96 -51.39
CA GLN A 429 -6.41 24.44 -52.77
C GLN A 429 -7.59 23.74 -53.43
N ALA A 430 -8.75 24.40 -53.38
CA ALA A 430 -9.91 24.03 -54.15
C ALA A 430 -9.57 24.09 -55.64
N GLU A 431 -9.68 22.95 -56.31
CA GLU A 431 -9.74 22.87 -57.77
C GLU A 431 -10.93 23.70 -58.26
N ALA A 432 -10.65 24.88 -58.82
CA ALA A 432 -11.62 25.66 -59.55
C ALA A 432 -10.95 26.31 -60.76
N SER A 433 -11.06 25.67 -61.91
CA SER A 433 -11.58 26.28 -63.15
C SER A 433 -11.15 25.49 -64.40
N THR A 434 -12.13 25.02 -65.16
CA THR A 434 -12.26 25.30 -66.61
C THR A 434 -13.54 24.64 -67.12
N SER A 435 -14.64 25.39 -67.11
CA SER A 435 -15.77 25.17 -68.02
C SER A 435 -15.86 26.39 -68.92
N ALA A 436 -15.41 26.19 -70.16
CA ALA A 436 -15.38 27.20 -71.21
C ALA A 436 -16.78 27.61 -71.67
N ALA A 437 -16.83 28.83 -72.19
CA ALA A 437 -18.00 29.56 -72.63
C ALA A 437 -18.74 28.93 -73.83
N ALA A 438 -20.05 29.13 -73.88
CA ALA A 438 -20.85 29.06 -75.09
C ALA A 438 -21.10 30.49 -75.61
N VAL A 439 -20.73 30.71 -76.88
CA VAL A 439 -21.43 31.58 -77.84
C VAL A 439 -21.96 30.67 -78.92
#